data_AF-W5WCK6-F1
#
_entry.id   AF-W5WCK6-F1
#
_cell.length_a   1.000
_cell.length_b   1.000
_cell.length_c   1.000
_cell.angle_alpha   90.00
_cell.angle_beta   90.00
_cell.angle_gamma   90.00
#
_symmetry.space_group_name_H-M   'P 1'
#
loop_
_entity.id
_entity.type
_entity.pdbx_description
1 polymer ?
#
loop_
_entity_poly.entity_id
_entity_poly.type
_entity_poly.pdbx_seq_one_letter_code
_entity_poly.pdbx_strand_id
1 'polypeptide(L)'
;MTSKAAKFAALAAALYAVHQVADHLTGQTDPQAAHKCDPGPDGTRACLGHVLQYTAHTAGAVLVLNKALRLGITPAGFVVGQAVSAVTHYWADRDRGRLARLSAKLGSPVFPSLGKPRENIRAYVKTSGGEELPVHVVSIGKNGAEEPTSFDNPSLGTGGYAIDQAWHIGALALAALATALI
;
A
#
# COMPACT_ATOMS: atom_id res chain seq x y z
N MET A 1 -14.01 25.53 -21.86
CA MET A 1 -14.38 24.35 -21.06
C MET A 1 -13.19 23.41 -21.00
N THR A 2 -12.82 22.93 -19.81
CA THR A 2 -11.72 21.97 -19.66
C THR A 2 -12.12 20.61 -20.23
N SER A 3 -11.29 20.03 -21.09
CA SER A 3 -11.59 18.74 -21.70
C SER A 3 -11.59 17.62 -20.66
N LYS A 4 -12.34 16.53 -20.92
CA LYS A 4 -12.35 15.34 -20.05
C LYS A 4 -10.94 14.78 -19.83
N ALA A 5 -10.11 14.78 -20.89
CA ALA A 5 -8.72 14.37 -20.81
C ALA A 5 -7.88 15.25 -19.87
N ALA A 6 -8.05 16.58 -19.93
CA ALA A 6 -7.35 17.50 -19.03
C ALA A 6 -7.81 17.35 -17.57
N LYS A 7 -9.11 17.13 -17.33
CA LYS A 7 -9.62 16.81 -15.98
C LYS A 7 -8.99 15.52 -15.45
N PHE A 8 -9.02 14.46 -16.25
CA PHE A 8 -8.45 13.16 -15.89
C PHE A 8 -6.97 13.28 -15.54
N ALA A 9 -6.16 13.92 -16.39
CA ALA A 9 -4.73 14.07 -16.15
C ALA A 9 -4.42 14.86 -14.87
N ALA A 10 -5.11 15.99 -14.66
CA ALA A 10 -4.94 16.81 -13.46
C ALA A 10 -5.34 16.04 -12.19
N LEU A 11 -6.46 15.31 -12.24
CA LEU A 11 -6.94 14.53 -11.11
C LEU A 11 -6.06 13.32 -10.82
N ALA A 12 -5.63 12.58 -11.84
CA ALA A 12 -4.75 11.42 -11.66
C ALA A 12 -3.42 11.84 -11.01
N ALA A 13 -2.81 12.93 -11.47
CA ALA A 13 -1.58 13.46 -10.90
C ALA A 13 -1.77 13.91 -9.43
N ALA A 14 -2.85 14.63 -9.13
CA ALA A 14 -3.11 15.11 -7.78
C ALA A 14 -3.50 13.99 -6.80
N LEU A 15 -4.34 13.06 -7.24
CA LEU A 15 -4.73 11.91 -6.42
C LEU A 15 -3.53 11.02 -6.13
N TYR A 16 -2.64 10.78 -7.11
CA TYR A 16 -1.38 10.07 -6.88
C TYR A 16 -0.53 10.76 -5.83
N ALA A 17 -0.29 12.07 -5.97
CA ALA A 17 0.55 12.81 -5.04
C ALA A 17 -0.05 12.85 -3.63
N VAL A 18 -1.35 13.15 -3.50
CA VAL A 18 -2.01 13.27 -2.20
C VAL A 18 -2.18 11.91 -1.51
N HIS A 19 -2.29 10.81 -2.27
CA HIS A 19 -2.26 9.46 -1.72
C HIS A 19 -0.95 9.19 -0.98
N GLN A 20 0.20 9.56 -1.56
CA GLN A 20 1.50 9.40 -0.90
C GLN A 20 1.57 10.21 0.42
N VAL A 21 1.02 11.43 0.42
CA VAL A 21 0.96 12.26 1.63
C VAL A 21 0.02 11.67 2.67
N ALA A 22 -1.15 11.19 2.26
CA ALA A 22 -2.14 10.60 3.14
C ALA A 22 -1.59 9.32 3.80
N ASP A 23 -1.00 8.41 3.03
CA ASP A 23 -0.58 7.11 3.55
C ASP A 23 0.75 7.15 4.32
N HIS A 24 1.60 8.14 4.06
CA HIS A 24 2.96 8.14 4.62
C HIS A 24 3.29 9.32 5.53
N LEU A 25 2.51 10.40 5.50
CA LEU A 25 2.86 11.62 6.24
C LEU A 25 1.77 12.04 7.24
N THR A 26 0.58 12.39 6.77
CA THR A 26 -0.41 13.10 7.61
C THR A 26 -1.78 12.45 7.67
N GLY A 27 -2.06 11.43 6.84
CA GLY A 27 -3.37 10.78 6.78
C GLY A 27 -3.46 9.44 7.51
N GLN A 28 -2.33 8.80 7.82
CA GLN A 28 -2.28 7.49 8.49
C GLN A 28 -1.43 7.56 9.75
N THR A 29 -1.88 6.89 10.81
CA THR A 29 -1.14 6.71 12.06
C THR A 29 -0.53 5.31 12.15
N ASP A 30 0.53 5.14 12.93
CA ASP A 30 1.19 3.83 13.11
C ASP A 30 0.22 2.71 13.57
N PRO A 31 -0.70 2.94 14.54
CA PRO A 31 -1.67 1.91 14.92
C PRO A 31 -2.62 1.55 13.78
N GLN A 32 -3.03 2.51 12.95
CA GLN A 32 -3.86 2.21 11.78
C GLN A 32 -3.09 1.37 10.77
N ALA A 33 -1.85 1.75 10.46
CA ALA A 33 -0.99 1.00 9.55
C ALA A 33 -0.76 -0.44 10.03
N ALA A 34 -0.49 -0.62 11.33
CA ALA A 34 -0.23 -1.93 11.92
C ALA A 34 -1.46 -2.84 11.98
N HIS A 35 -2.65 -2.27 12.24
CA HIS A 35 -3.84 -3.06 12.56
C HIS A 35 -4.93 -3.06 11.48
N LYS A 36 -4.83 -2.25 10.42
CA LYS A 36 -5.87 -2.16 9.37
C LYS A 36 -6.16 -3.49 8.68
N CYS A 37 -5.24 -4.45 8.67
CA CYS A 37 -5.46 -5.79 8.11
C CYS A 37 -6.04 -6.82 9.10
N ASP A 38 -6.11 -6.52 10.41
CA ASP A 38 -6.41 -7.49 11.47
C ASP A 38 -7.86 -8.04 11.48
N PRO A 39 -8.06 -9.26 12.01
CA PRO A 39 -9.24 -9.75 12.69
C PRO A 39 -10.38 -8.79 12.99
N GLY A 40 -11.61 -9.05 12.51
CA GLY A 40 -12.79 -8.55 13.23
C GLY A 40 -12.95 -7.02 13.35
N PRO A 41 -13.62 -6.54 14.42
CA PRO A 41 -14.03 -5.15 14.56
C PRO A 41 -12.87 -4.16 14.74
N ASP A 42 -11.81 -4.54 15.43
CA ASP A 42 -10.66 -3.66 15.67
C ASP A 42 -9.96 -3.28 14.36
N GLY A 43 -9.61 -4.28 13.54
CA GLY A 43 -9.01 -4.01 12.23
C GLY A 43 -9.96 -3.29 11.29
N THR A 44 -11.26 -3.51 11.42
CA THR A 44 -12.28 -2.75 10.67
C THR A 44 -12.27 -1.27 11.07
N ARG A 45 -12.22 -0.97 12.37
CA ARG A 45 -12.13 0.42 12.86
C ARG A 45 -10.83 1.09 12.44
N ALA A 46 -9.70 0.39 12.55
CA ALA A 46 -8.40 0.90 12.12
C ALA A 46 -8.41 1.26 10.62
N CYS A 47 -8.90 0.34 9.78
CA CYS A 47 -8.99 0.55 8.33
C CYS A 47 -9.98 1.66 7.97
N LEU A 48 -11.17 1.70 8.59
CA LEU A 48 -12.13 2.78 8.36
C LEU A 48 -11.59 4.14 8.78
N GLY A 49 -10.93 4.24 9.93
CA GLY A 49 -10.30 5.48 10.39
C GLY A 49 -9.27 6.00 9.38
N HIS A 50 -8.41 5.11 8.88
CA HIS A 50 -7.45 5.41 7.82
C HIS A 50 -8.15 5.90 6.54
N VAL A 51 -9.11 5.13 6.03
CA VAL A 51 -9.81 5.45 4.78
C VAL A 51 -10.58 6.78 4.89
N LEU A 52 -11.11 7.12 6.06
CA LEU A 52 -11.76 8.42 6.30
C LEU A 52 -10.77 9.58 6.21
N GLN A 53 -9.60 9.45 6.84
CA GLN A 53 -8.55 10.48 6.78
C GLN A 53 -7.97 10.59 5.37
N TYR A 54 -7.69 9.47 4.73
CA TYR A 54 -7.31 9.38 3.32
C TYR A 54 -8.32 10.10 2.42
N THR A 55 -9.61 9.79 2.57
CA THR A 55 -10.69 10.39 1.76
C THR A 55 -10.79 11.89 2.00
N ALA A 56 -10.58 12.37 3.23
CA ALA A 56 -10.55 13.81 3.52
C ALA A 56 -9.40 14.52 2.78
N HIS A 57 -8.22 13.90 2.71
CA HIS A 57 -7.08 14.44 1.97
C HIS A 57 -7.35 14.47 0.46
N THR A 58 -7.83 13.37 -0.12
CA THR A 58 -8.15 13.31 -1.56
C THR A 58 -9.28 14.26 -1.94
N ALA A 59 -10.33 14.35 -1.12
CA ALA A 59 -11.43 15.28 -1.31
C ALA A 59 -10.93 16.73 -1.29
N GLY A 60 -10.10 17.08 -0.30
CA GLY A 60 -9.49 18.40 -0.20
C GLY A 60 -8.66 18.76 -1.43
N ALA A 61 -7.79 17.86 -1.88
CA ALA A 61 -6.96 18.05 -3.07
C ALA A 61 -7.82 18.26 -4.33
N VAL A 62 -8.85 17.44 -4.53
CA VAL A 62 -9.76 17.57 -5.68
C VAL A 62 -10.50 18.90 -5.64
N LEU A 63 -11.00 19.33 -4.48
CA LEU A 63 -11.70 20.62 -4.33
C LEU A 63 -10.77 21.81 -4.60
N VAL A 64 -9.55 21.78 -4.07
CA VAL A 64 -8.53 22.81 -4.31
C VAL A 64 -8.19 22.89 -5.80
N LEU A 65 -7.92 21.75 -6.46
CA LEU A 65 -7.63 21.72 -7.89
C LEU A 65 -8.80 22.18 -8.74
N ASN A 66 -10.02 21.73 -8.42
CA ASN A 66 -11.22 22.12 -9.15
C ASN A 66 -11.40 23.64 -9.15
N LYS A 67 -11.16 24.28 -7.99
CA LYS A 67 -11.23 25.73 -7.85
C LYS A 67 -10.07 26.44 -8.54
N ALA A 68 -8.83 26.01 -8.32
CA ALA A 68 -7.63 26.66 -8.84
C ALA A 68 -7.52 26.58 -10.37
N LEU A 69 -7.80 25.41 -10.94
CA LEU A 69 -7.67 25.14 -12.37
C LEU A 69 -9.00 25.26 -13.13
N ARG A 70 -10.08 25.61 -12.44
CA ARG A 70 -11.44 25.73 -13.00
C ARG A 70 -11.84 24.48 -13.79
N LEU A 71 -11.59 23.31 -13.21
CA LEU A 71 -11.79 22.02 -13.88
C LEU A 71 -13.27 21.76 -14.20
N GLY A 72 -14.20 22.38 -13.48
CA GLY A 72 -15.63 22.20 -13.70
C GLY A 72 -16.05 20.77 -13.39
N ILE A 73 -15.59 20.24 -12.26
CA ILE A 73 -16.01 18.94 -11.73
C ILE A 73 -17.42 19.09 -11.17
N THR A 74 -18.31 18.16 -11.55
CA THR A 74 -19.69 18.14 -11.06
C THR A 74 -19.73 17.58 -9.64
N PRO A 75 -20.72 17.95 -8.81
CA PRO A 75 -20.89 17.33 -7.49
C PRO A 75 -21.04 15.81 -7.56
N ALA A 76 -21.73 15.30 -8.59
CA ALA A 76 -21.90 13.87 -8.81
C ALA A 76 -20.56 13.18 -9.15
N GLY A 77 -19.78 13.74 -10.08
CA GLY A 77 -18.46 13.21 -10.43
C GLY A 77 -17.49 13.22 -9.25
N PHE A 78 -17.53 14.27 -8.42
CA PHE A 78 -16.78 14.33 -7.17
C PHE A 78 -17.14 13.18 -6.23
N VAL A 79 -18.43 13.00 -5.92
CA VAL A 79 -18.89 11.94 -5.00
C VAL A 79 -18.56 10.55 -5.53
N VAL A 80 -18.82 10.28 -6.81
CA VAL A 80 -18.53 8.98 -7.41
C VAL A 80 -17.04 8.68 -7.42
N GLY A 81 -16.20 9.65 -7.80
CA GLY A 81 -14.76 9.51 -7.76
C GLY A 81 -14.21 9.18 -6.38
N GLN A 82 -14.64 9.93 -5.36
CA GLN A 82 -14.24 9.67 -3.97
C GLN A 82 -14.74 8.30 -3.49
N ALA A 83 -15.97 7.90 -3.84
CA ALA A 83 -16.52 6.60 -3.47
C ALA A 83 -15.73 5.44 -4.10
N VAL A 84 -15.41 5.53 -5.41
CA VAL A 84 -14.57 4.53 -6.10
C VAL A 84 -13.22 4.41 -5.41
N SER A 85 -12.58 5.55 -5.10
CA SER A 85 -11.29 5.56 -4.42
C SER A 85 -11.38 4.95 -3.01
N ALA A 86 -12.32 5.38 -2.18
CA ALA A 86 -12.45 4.91 -0.80
C ALA A 86 -12.75 3.40 -0.71
N VAL A 87 -13.65 2.89 -1.57
CA VAL A 87 -14.02 1.47 -1.56
C VAL A 87 -12.85 0.58 -1.99
N THR A 88 -12.15 0.98 -3.04
CA THR A 88 -11.00 0.21 -3.56
C THR A 88 -9.81 0.24 -2.61
N HIS A 89 -9.57 1.38 -1.94
CA HIS A 89 -8.55 1.54 -0.88
C HIS A 89 -8.89 0.67 0.33
N TYR A 90 -10.12 0.75 0.84
CA TYR A 90 -10.57 -0.09 1.96
C TYR A 90 -10.42 -1.59 1.65
N TRP A 91 -10.76 -2.01 0.43
CA TRP A 91 -10.63 -3.40 0.03
C TRP A 91 -9.17 -3.89 0.03
N ALA A 92 -8.24 -3.04 -0.42
CA ALA A 92 -6.80 -3.34 -0.46
C ALA A 92 -6.19 -3.34 0.94
N ASP A 93 -6.56 -2.38 1.78
CA ASP A 93 -6.09 -2.28 3.16
C ASP A 93 -6.63 -3.37 4.08
N ARG A 94 -7.69 -4.06 3.66
CA ARG A 94 -8.17 -5.30 4.29
C ARG A 94 -7.55 -6.55 3.67
N ASP A 95 -6.52 -6.42 2.84
CA ASP A 95 -5.92 -7.57 2.17
C ASP A 95 -5.26 -8.52 3.17
N ARG A 96 -5.46 -9.81 2.92
CA ARG A 96 -4.83 -10.91 3.67
C ARG A 96 -4.26 -11.94 2.71
N GLY A 97 -3.58 -11.44 1.68
CA GLY A 97 -2.95 -12.24 0.63
C GLY A 97 -3.80 -12.44 -0.64
N ARG A 98 -4.90 -11.71 -0.82
CA ARG A 98 -5.63 -11.69 -2.11
C ARG A 98 -4.77 -11.09 -3.19
N LEU A 99 -4.03 -10.01 -2.90
CA LEU A 99 -3.12 -9.39 -3.85
C LEU A 99 -1.95 -10.30 -4.21
N ALA A 100 -1.40 -11.03 -3.23
CA ALA A 100 -0.39 -12.05 -3.49
C ALA A 100 -0.92 -13.20 -4.39
N ARG A 101 -2.16 -13.67 -4.15
CA ARG A 101 -2.81 -14.68 -5.00
C ARG A 101 -3.09 -14.14 -6.41
N LEU A 102 -3.47 -12.88 -6.54
CA LEU A 102 -3.65 -12.23 -7.83
C LEU A 102 -2.32 -12.17 -8.59
N SER A 103 -1.24 -11.75 -7.92
CA SER A 103 0.11 -11.76 -8.48
C SER A 103 0.53 -13.15 -8.97
N ALA A 104 0.24 -14.19 -8.19
CA ALA A 104 0.52 -15.57 -8.59
C ALA A 104 -0.26 -15.99 -9.84
N LYS A 105 -1.56 -15.64 -9.93
CA LYS A 105 -2.38 -15.91 -11.12
C LYS A 105 -1.92 -15.15 -12.36
N LEU A 106 -1.31 -13.99 -12.18
CA LEU A 106 -0.77 -13.15 -13.25
C LEU A 106 0.69 -13.52 -13.62
N GLY A 107 1.23 -14.62 -13.10
CA GLY A 107 2.55 -15.14 -13.47
C GLY A 107 3.71 -14.63 -12.61
N SER A 108 3.44 -13.92 -11.51
CA SER A 108 4.46 -13.41 -10.59
C SER A 108 4.27 -13.93 -9.15
N PRO A 109 4.39 -15.25 -8.91
CA PRO A 109 4.11 -15.85 -7.59
C PRO A 109 5.16 -15.52 -6.52
N VAL A 110 6.41 -15.27 -6.91
CA VAL A 110 7.52 -14.99 -5.98
C VAL A 110 7.63 -13.51 -5.65
N PHE A 111 7.23 -12.62 -6.56
CA PHE A 111 7.40 -11.17 -6.41
C PHE A 111 6.87 -10.61 -5.08
N PRO A 112 5.66 -10.96 -4.58
CA PRO A 112 5.17 -10.45 -3.29
C PRO A 112 6.04 -10.79 -2.07
N SER A 113 6.91 -11.80 -2.18
CA SER A 113 7.77 -12.26 -1.08
C SER A 113 9.15 -11.59 -1.06
N LEU A 114 9.54 -10.90 -2.14
CA LEU A 114 10.84 -10.24 -2.22
C LEU A 114 10.97 -9.17 -1.14
N GLY A 115 12.12 -9.15 -0.44
CA GLY A 115 12.45 -8.16 0.59
C GLY A 115 11.70 -8.34 1.92
N LYS A 116 10.89 -9.41 2.09
CA LYS A 116 10.29 -9.71 3.40
C LYS A 116 11.38 -9.99 4.43
N PRO A 117 11.25 -9.50 5.68
CA PRO A 117 12.17 -9.86 6.76
C PRO A 117 12.26 -11.38 6.92
N ARG A 118 13.45 -11.87 7.29
CA ARG A 118 13.68 -13.28 7.67
C ARG A 118 12.65 -13.69 8.71
N GLU A 119 12.12 -14.92 8.62
CA GLU A 119 11.52 -15.51 9.81
C GLU A 119 12.60 -15.58 10.88
N ASN A 120 12.33 -15.03 12.07
CA ASN A 120 13.25 -15.10 13.19
C ASN A 120 13.41 -16.57 13.59
N ILE A 121 14.42 -17.24 13.05
CA ILE A 121 14.85 -18.53 13.57
C ILE A 121 15.55 -18.23 14.89
N ARG A 122 14.81 -18.40 16.00
CA ARG A 122 15.42 -18.44 17.33
C ARG A 122 16.23 -19.73 17.45
N ALA A 123 17.51 -19.63 17.12
CA ALA A 123 18.47 -20.68 17.33
C ALA A 123 19.33 -20.34 18.55
N TYR A 124 19.54 -21.35 19.39
CA TYR A 124 20.45 -21.30 20.52
C TYR A 124 21.47 -22.41 20.37
N VAL A 125 22.71 -22.14 20.73
CA VAL A 125 23.73 -23.18 20.89
C VAL A 125 23.91 -23.41 22.38
N LYS A 126 23.86 -24.69 22.78
CA LYS A 126 24.11 -25.10 24.16
C LYS A 126 25.58 -25.43 24.33
N THR A 127 26.27 -24.73 25.23
CA THR A 127 27.68 -25.01 25.52
C THR A 127 27.81 -26.30 26.32
N SER A 128 29.02 -26.86 26.38
CA SER A 128 29.33 -28.01 27.23
C SER A 128 29.09 -27.75 28.73
N GLY A 129 29.10 -26.47 29.14
CA GLY A 129 28.72 -26.03 30.49
C GLY A 129 27.22 -25.84 30.70
N GLY A 130 26.38 -26.06 29.67
CA GLY A 130 24.92 -25.97 29.75
C GLY A 130 24.33 -24.59 29.49
N GLU A 131 25.15 -23.57 29.19
CA GLU A 131 24.71 -22.22 28.85
C GLU A 131 24.10 -22.18 27.43
N GLU A 132 22.99 -21.45 27.26
CA GLU A 132 22.35 -21.22 25.96
C GLU A 132 22.73 -19.85 25.42
N LEU A 133 23.44 -19.83 24.28
CA LEU A 133 23.86 -18.60 23.61
C LEU A 133 23.01 -18.37 22.35
N PRO A 134 22.45 -17.16 22.13
CA PRO A 134 21.73 -16.85 20.91
C PRO A 134 22.69 -16.86 19.72
N VAL A 135 22.26 -17.42 18.58
CA VAL A 135 23.05 -17.42 17.34
C VAL A 135 22.32 -16.78 16.17
N HIS A 136 23.09 -16.11 15.32
CA HIS A 136 22.61 -15.54 14.08
C HIS A 136 22.80 -16.55 12.95
N VAL A 137 21.71 -16.95 12.30
CA VAL A 137 21.76 -17.92 11.19
C VAL A 137 22.15 -17.18 9.90
N VAL A 138 23.23 -17.63 9.26
CA VAL A 138 23.71 -17.15 7.96
C VAL A 138 23.73 -18.31 6.96
N SER A 139 23.53 -18.02 5.67
CA SER A 139 23.68 -19.01 4.61
C SER A 139 25.13 -19.08 4.16
N ILE A 140 25.67 -20.30 4.06
CA ILE A 140 27.04 -20.55 3.64
C ILE A 140 27.04 -21.19 2.25
N GLY A 141 27.72 -20.54 1.31
CA GLY A 141 27.93 -21.00 -0.05
C GLY A 141 28.81 -22.25 -0.14
N LYS A 142 28.86 -22.87 -1.32
CA LYS A 142 29.66 -24.09 -1.55
C LYS A 142 31.16 -23.89 -1.34
N ASN A 143 31.63 -22.64 -1.43
CA ASN A 143 33.01 -22.25 -1.18
C ASN A 143 33.30 -21.92 0.31
N GLY A 144 32.32 -22.09 1.20
CA GLY A 144 32.44 -21.75 2.61
C GLY A 144 32.30 -20.26 2.91
N ALA A 145 32.06 -19.41 1.92
CA ALA A 145 31.78 -17.99 2.13
C ALA A 145 30.31 -17.80 2.55
N GLU A 146 30.03 -16.76 3.31
CA GLU A 146 28.64 -16.32 3.50
C GLU A 146 28.06 -15.94 2.13
N GLU A 147 27.01 -16.63 1.71
CA GLU A 147 26.26 -16.29 0.51
C GLU A 147 24.96 -15.59 0.93
N PRO A 148 24.68 -14.40 0.39
CA PRO A 148 23.36 -13.79 0.56
C PRO A 148 22.32 -14.79 0.05
N THR A 149 21.33 -15.14 0.87
CA THR A 149 20.15 -15.82 0.32
C THR A 149 19.44 -14.83 -0.60
N SER A 150 18.84 -15.30 -1.70
CA SER A 150 18.34 -14.43 -2.78
C SER A 150 17.19 -13.49 -2.39
N PHE A 151 16.76 -13.47 -1.12
CA PHE A 151 15.61 -12.71 -0.63
C PHE A 151 15.96 -11.74 0.51
N ASP A 152 17.24 -11.50 0.74
CA ASP A 152 17.78 -11.06 2.03
C ASP A 152 18.24 -9.60 2.08
N ASN A 153 17.47 -8.70 1.48
CA ASN A 153 17.70 -7.28 1.66
C ASN A 153 16.41 -6.64 2.19
N PRO A 154 16.31 -6.34 3.51
CA PRO A 154 15.21 -5.54 4.04
C PRO A 154 15.29 -4.15 3.43
N SER A 155 14.69 -3.97 2.26
CA SER A 155 14.50 -2.69 1.61
C SER A 155 13.26 -2.00 2.18
N LEU A 156 13.24 -0.67 2.14
CA LEU A 156 12.10 0.18 2.53
C LEU A 156 10.77 -0.18 1.83
N GLY A 157 10.80 -1.04 0.81
CA GLY A 157 9.62 -1.66 0.22
C GLY A 157 9.87 -3.15 -0.05
N THR A 158 8.91 -4.00 0.34
CA THR A 158 8.84 -5.40 -0.11
C THR A 158 8.13 -5.48 -1.46
N GLY A 159 8.26 -6.58 -2.19
CA GLY A 159 7.42 -6.79 -3.38
C GLY A 159 5.93 -6.84 -3.06
N GLY A 160 5.56 -7.19 -1.81
CA GLY A 160 4.20 -7.05 -1.30
C GLY A 160 3.75 -5.59 -1.23
N TYR A 161 4.59 -4.69 -0.71
CA TYR A 161 4.34 -3.26 -0.71
C TYR A 161 4.23 -2.70 -2.14
N ALA A 162 5.09 -3.14 -3.06
CA ALA A 162 5.02 -2.68 -4.45
C ALA A 162 3.71 -3.09 -5.15
N ILE A 163 3.20 -4.30 -4.90
CA ILE A 163 1.90 -4.74 -5.43
C ILE A 163 0.75 -3.94 -4.80
N ASP A 164 0.83 -3.70 -3.50
CA ASP A 164 -0.13 -2.88 -2.77
C ASP A 164 -0.21 -1.45 -3.38
N GLN A 165 0.94 -0.79 -3.58
CA GLN A 165 0.99 0.50 -4.25
C GLN A 165 0.46 0.45 -5.69
N ALA A 166 0.82 -0.57 -6.46
CA ALA A 166 0.33 -0.72 -7.84
C ALA A 166 -1.20 -0.80 -7.91
N TRP A 167 -1.83 -1.52 -6.96
CA TRP A 167 -3.28 -1.59 -6.85
C TRP A 167 -3.88 -0.21 -6.56
N HIS A 168 -3.36 0.49 -5.55
CA HIS A 168 -3.84 1.82 -5.17
C HIS A 168 -3.70 2.82 -6.31
N ILE A 169 -2.56 2.88 -6.97
CA ILE A 169 -2.31 3.78 -8.12
C ILE A 169 -3.30 3.49 -9.26
N GLY A 170 -3.53 2.22 -9.59
CA GLY A 170 -4.52 1.84 -10.60
C GLY A 170 -5.94 2.29 -10.22
N ALA A 171 -6.33 2.11 -8.96
CA ALA A 171 -7.62 2.55 -8.45
C ALA A 171 -7.78 4.09 -8.46
N LEU A 172 -6.73 4.83 -8.17
CA LEU A 172 -6.72 6.30 -8.27
C LEU A 172 -6.96 6.77 -9.71
N ALA A 173 -6.37 6.10 -10.69
CA ALA A 173 -6.64 6.38 -12.10
C ALA A 173 -8.13 6.14 -12.44
N LEU A 174 -8.72 5.05 -11.96
CA LEU A 174 -10.15 4.79 -12.15
C LEU A 174 -11.05 5.83 -11.48
N ALA A 175 -10.69 6.28 -10.27
CA ALA A 175 -11.39 7.35 -9.56
C ALA A 175 -11.30 8.70 -10.31
N ALA A 176 -10.11 9.05 -10.81
CA ALA A 176 -9.90 10.23 -11.64
C ALA A 176 -10.73 10.17 -12.93
N LEU A 177 -10.79 8.99 -13.56
CA LEU A 177 -11.56 8.77 -14.78
C LEU A 177 -13.05 8.92 -14.51
N ALA A 178 -13.59 8.28 -13.47
CA ALA A 178 -14.99 8.41 -13.08
C ALA A 178 -15.37 9.88 -12.80
N THR A 179 -14.51 10.60 -12.07
CA THR A 179 -14.71 12.03 -11.78
C THR A 179 -14.72 12.90 -13.05
N ALA A 180 -13.88 12.57 -14.03
CA ALA A 180 -13.75 13.34 -15.26
C ALA A 180 -14.89 13.09 -16.26
N LEU A 181 -15.51 11.90 -16.22
CA LEU A 181 -16.54 11.46 -17.16
C LEU A 181 -17.97 11.90 -16.76
N ILE A 182 -18.22 12.10 -15.47
CA ILE A 182 -19.52 12.46 -14.87
C ILE A 182 -19.60 13.98 -14.62
#